data_AF-A0A090QCV6-F1
#
_entry.id   AF-A0A090QCV6-F1
#
_cell.length_a   1.000
_cell.length_b   1.000
_cell.length_c   1.000
_cell.angle_alpha   90.00
_cell.angle_beta   90.00
_cell.angle_gamma   90.00
#
_symmetry.space_group_name_H-M   'P 1'
#
loop_
_entity.id
_entity.type
_entity.pdbx_description
1 polymer ?
#
loop_
_entity_poly.entity_id
_entity_poly.type
_entity_poly.pdbx_seq_one_letter_code
_entity_poly.pdbx_strand_id
1 'polypeptide(L)' 'MPGFPYLNGLPESLSIPRKVTPSLQVKTGSVAIAAGICGIYPQSSLVAGMF' A
#
# COMPACT_ATOMS: atom_id res chain seq x y z
N MET A 1 8.70 2.06 -7.88
CA MET A 1 8.09 1.48 -9.09
C MET A 1 7.54 2.62 -9.92
N PRO A 2 7.89 2.73 -11.21
CA PRO A 2 7.22 3.69 -12.09
C PRO A 2 5.70 3.46 -12.07
N GLY A 3 4.91 4.52 -11.92
CA GLY A 3 3.44 4.43 -11.98
C GLY A 3 2.78 3.79 -10.77
N PHE A 4 3.30 3.96 -9.54
CA PHE A 4 2.59 3.58 -8.32
C PHE A 4 1.63 4.71 -7.91
N PRO A 5 0.31 4.62 -8.19
CA PRO A 5 -0.62 5.67 -7.80
C PRO A 5 -0.84 5.66 -6.30
N TYR A 6 -0.91 6.84 -5.71
CA TYR A 6 -1.31 7.05 -4.33
C TYR A 6 -2.54 7.94 -4.27
N LEU A 7 -3.46 7.59 -3.37
CA LEU A 7 -4.68 8.35 -3.08
C LEU A 7 -4.60 8.83 -1.63
N ASN A 8 -4.88 10.12 -1.43
CA ASN A 8 -5.04 10.73 -0.11
C ASN A 8 -6.54 10.94 0.19
N GLY A 9 -6.85 11.33 1.43
CA GLY A 9 -8.23 11.61 1.83
C GLY A 9 -9.10 10.37 2.03
N LEU A 10 -8.49 9.25 2.43
CA LEU A 10 -9.26 8.08 2.87
C LEU A 10 -10.18 8.44 4.04
N PRO A 11 -11.39 7.86 4.09
CA PRO A 11 -12.22 7.90 5.29
C PRO A 11 -11.42 7.47 6.53
N GLU A 12 -11.66 8.13 7.67
CA GLU A 12 -10.93 7.85 8.91
C GLU A 12 -11.08 6.40 9.38
N SER A 13 -12.21 5.76 9.06
CA SER A 13 -12.45 4.33 9.30
C SER A 13 -11.48 3.39 8.58
N LEU A 14 -10.76 3.87 7.56
CA LEU A 14 -9.74 3.13 6.81
C LEU A 14 -8.31 3.57 7.18
N SER A 15 -8.17 4.47 8.16
CA SER A 15 -6.87 4.87 8.68
C SER A 15 -6.34 3.80 9.63
N ILE A 16 -5.56 2.87 9.07
CA ILE A 16 -4.89 1.81 9.83
C ILE A 16 -3.38 2.04 9.86
N PRO A 17 -2.69 1.66 10.96
CA PRO A 17 -1.24 1.75 11.04
C PRO A 17 -0.56 0.84 10.03
N ARG A 18 0.66 1.19 9.63
CA ARG A 18 1.52 0.34 8.80
C ARG A 18 1.80 -0.99 9.50
N LYS A 19 1.99 -2.03 8.70
CA LYS A 19 2.48 -3.30 9.24
C LYS A 19 3.89 -3.13 9.82
N VAL A 20 4.09 -3.67 11.02
CA VAL A 20 5.41 -3.73 11.66
C VAL A 20 6.36 -4.63 10.87
N THR A 21 5.83 -5.73 10.30
CA THR A 21 6.58 -6.63 9.43
C THR A 21 6.03 -6.53 8.00
N PRO A 22 6.83 -6.00 7.05
CA PRO A 22 6.43 -5.93 5.65
C PRO A 22 6.12 -7.30 5.06
N SER A 23 5.16 -7.37 4.13
CA SER A 23 4.92 -8.59 3.37
C SER A 23 6.09 -8.84 2.41
N LEU A 24 6.61 -10.09 2.43
CA LEU A 24 7.74 -10.53 1.59
C LEU A 24 7.41 -10.56 0.09
N GLN A 25 6.14 -10.67 -0.26
CA GLN A 25 5.66 -10.54 -1.63
C GLN A 25 4.29 -9.90 -1.63
N VAL A 26 4.09 -8.99 -2.57
CA VAL A 26 2.78 -8.42 -2.90
C VAL A 26 2.54 -8.61 -4.39
N LYS A 27 1.36 -9.14 -4.73
CA LYS A 27 0.98 -9.44 -6.12
C LYS A 27 0.68 -8.14 -6.88
N THR A 28 0.93 -8.13 -8.18
CA THR A 28 0.44 -7.09 -9.09
C THR A 28 -1.07 -6.85 -8.90
N GLY A 29 -1.48 -5.59 -8.90
CA GLY A 29 -2.87 -5.16 -8.73
C GLY A 29 -3.35 -5.10 -7.29
N SER A 30 -2.52 -5.47 -6.31
CA SER A 30 -2.89 -5.38 -4.89
C SER A 30 -3.13 -3.92 -4.50
N VAL A 31 -4.20 -3.69 -3.75
CA VAL A 31 -4.52 -2.40 -3.12
C VAL A 31 -4.04 -2.45 -1.68
N ALA A 32 -3.30 -1.44 -1.26
CA ALA A 32 -2.82 -1.33 0.11
C ALA A 32 -3.26 -0.01 0.73
N ILE A 33 -3.57 -0.04 2.02
CA ILE A 33 -3.92 1.13 2.83
C ILE A 33 -3.00 1.18 4.04
N ALA A 34 -2.51 2.37 4.37
CA ALA A 34 -1.73 2.61 5.57
C ALA A 34 -1.60 4.10 5.83
N ALA A 35 -1.64 4.49 7.11
CA ALA A 35 -1.44 5.86 7.56
C ALA A 35 -2.30 6.90 6.79
N GLY A 36 -3.55 6.54 6.49
CA GLY A 36 -4.49 7.41 5.76
C GLY A 36 -4.23 7.53 4.25
N ILE A 37 -3.35 6.71 3.70
CA ILE A 37 -3.02 6.68 2.27
C ILE A 37 -3.43 5.32 1.68
N CYS A 38 -3.90 5.34 0.43
CA CYS A 38 -4.10 4.13 -0.38
C CYS A 38 -3.13 4.11 -1.55
N GLY A 39 -2.66 2.93 -1.95
CA GLY A 39 -1.82 2.75 -3.13
C GLY A 39 -2.10 1.44 -3.86
N ILE A 40 -1.77 1.39 -5.14
CA ILE A 40 -1.92 0.19 -5.98
C ILE A 40 -0.55 -0.25 -6.45
N TYR A 41 -0.22 -1.52 -6.24
CA TYR A 41 1.03 -2.12 -6.74
C TYR A 41 0.90 -2.45 -8.23
N PRO A 42 1.55 -1.72 -9.15
CA PRO A 42 1.37 -1.95 -10.59
C PRO A 42 2.12 -3.19 -11.10
N GLN A 43 3.01 -3.76 -10.29
CA GLN A 43 3.73 -5.01 -10.54
C GLN A 43 3.98 -5.74 -9.21
N SER A 44 4.43 -6.98 -9.26
CA SER A 44 4.82 -7.71 -8.06
C SER A 44 6.00 -7.03 -7.37
N SER A 45 5.94 -6.91 -6.05
CA SER A 45 7.02 -6.33 -5.23
C SER A 45 7.49 -7.32 -4.18
N LEU A 46 8.81 -7.37 -3.97
CA LEU A 46 9.45 -8.17 -2.91
C LEU A 46 9.39 -7.48 -1.54
N VAL A 47 9.02 -6.20 -1.48
CA VAL A 47 8.85 -5.46 -0.22
C VAL A 47 7.75 -4.43 -0.36
N ALA A 48 6.69 -4.56 0.45
CA ALA A 48 5.71 -3.50 0.68
C ALA A 48 6.15 -2.63 1.85
N GLY A 49 7.16 -1.77 1.64
CA GLY A 49 7.66 -0.87 2.70
C GLY A 49 6.84 0.42 2.86
N MET A 50 5.93 0.70 1.91
CA MET A 50 5.11 1.92 1.90
C MET A 50 3.76 1.77 2.60
N PHE A 51 3.27 0.55 2.80
CA PHE A 51 1.96 0.22 3.39
C PHE A 51 2.06 -0.97 4.35
#